data_AF-A0A2M9E2B4-F1
#
_entry.id   AF-A0A2M9E2B4-F1
#
_cell.length_a   1.000
_cell.length_b   1.000
_cell.length_c   1.000
_cell.angle_alpha   90.00
_cell.angle_beta   90.00
_cell.angle_gamma   90.00
#
_symmetry.space_group_name_H-M   'P 1'
#
loop_
_entity.id
_entity.type
_entity.pdbx_description
1 polymer ?
#
loop_
_entity_poly.entity_id
_entity_poly.type
_entity_poly.pdbx_seq_one_letter_code
_entity_poly.pdbx_strand_id
1 'polypeptide(L)' 'MDALLSVIGMAIRLVGGFFSEWLMAGVGRGVIAIVSPRSRPDYFDCVIVGLLFWLTLIVALGWWLTRA' A
#
# COMPACT_ATOMS: atom_id res chain seq x y z
N MET A 1 -6.59 -12.81 -29.61
CA MET A 1 -5.69 -12.76 -28.44
C MET A 1 -5.95 -11.54 -27.57
N ASP A 2 -6.47 -10.44 -28.14
CA ASP A 2 -6.64 -9.15 -27.46
C ASP A 2 -7.69 -9.16 -26.33
N ALA A 3 -8.77 -9.93 -26.49
CA ALA A 3 -9.80 -10.09 -25.44
C ALA A 3 -9.26 -10.83 -24.20
N LEU A 4 -8.40 -11.84 -24.40
CA LEU A 4 -7.79 -12.59 -23.30
C LEU A 4 -6.80 -11.71 -22.52
N LEU A 5 -5.98 -10.93 -23.22
CA LEU A 5 -5.06 -9.97 -22.61
C LEU A 5 -5.80 -8.84 -21.87
N SER A 6 -6.95 -8.40 -22.37
CA SER A 6 -7.80 -7.39 -21.72
C SER A 6 -8.41 -7.91 -20.42
N VAL A 7 -8.96 -9.13 -20.41
CA VAL A 7 -9.52 -9.76 -19.20
C VAL A 7 -8.43 -10.04 -18.16
N ILE A 8 -7.25 -10.51 -18.58
CA ILE A 8 -6.10 -10.69 -17.69
C ILE A 8 -5.65 -9.34 -17.13
N GLY A 9 -5.61 -8.28 -17.94
CA GLY A 9 -5.30 -6.92 -17.47
C GLY A 9 -6.31 -6.38 -16.46
N MET A 10 -7.60 -6.66 -16.66
CA MET A 10 -8.68 -6.31 -15.74
C MET A 10 -8.53 -7.06 -14.41
N ALA A 11 -8.24 -8.36 -14.47
CA ALA A 11 -8.01 -9.19 -13.29
C ALA A 11 -6.76 -8.73 -12.51
N ILE A 12 -5.67 -8.37 -13.20
CA ILE A 12 -4.46 -7.82 -12.57
C ILE A 12 -4.75 -6.46 -11.93
N ARG A 13 -5.58 -5.61 -12.53
CA ARG A 13 -5.99 -4.34 -11.91
C ARG A 13 -6.86 -4.55 -10.68
N LEU A 14 -7.78 -5.52 -10.71
CA LEU A 14 -8.62 -5.88 -9.58
C LEU A 14 -7.79 -6.49 -8.45
N VAL A 15 -7.01 -7.53 -8.74
CA VAL A 15 -6.12 -8.18 -7.77
C VAL A 15 -5.07 -7.20 -7.26
N GLY A 16 -4.50 -6.36 -8.12
CA GLY A 16 -3.58 -5.29 -7.74
C GLY A 16 -4.24 -4.24 -6.86
N GLY A 17 -5.50 -3.88 -7.13
CA GLY A 17 -6.29 -2.96 -6.30
C GLY A 17 -6.58 -3.53 -4.92
N PHE A 18 -7.08 -4.78 -4.85
CA PHE A 18 -7.31 -5.47 -3.59
C PHE A 18 -6.00 -5.70 -2.83
N PHE A 19 -4.95 -6.16 -3.50
CA PHE A 19 -3.64 -6.38 -2.89
C PHE A 19 -3.02 -5.07 -2.39
N SER A 20 -3.17 -3.98 -3.14
CA SER A 20 -2.79 -2.62 -2.75
C SER A 20 -3.54 -2.17 -1.49
N GLU A 21 -4.85 -2.34 -1.44
CA GLU A 21 -5.66 -1.92 -0.29
C GLU A 21 -5.34 -2.75 0.96
N TRP A 22 -5.18 -4.06 0.80
CA TRP A 22 -4.74 -4.96 1.87
C TRP A 22 -3.32 -4.66 2.33
N LEU A 23 -2.40 -4.31 1.43
CA LEU A 23 -1.06 -3.85 1.77
C LEU A 23 -1.08 -2.51 2.51
N MET A 24 -1.87 -1.55 2.05
CA MET A 24 -2.02 -0.24 2.69
C MET A 24 -2.59 -0.40 4.11
N ALA A 25 -3.76 -1.03 4.26
CA ALA A 25 -4.40 -1.22 5.56
C ALA A 25 -3.61 -2.18 6.47
N GLY A 26 -2.93 -3.17 5.90
CA GLY A 26 -2.08 -4.11 6.64
C GLY A 26 -0.83 -3.45 7.21
N VAL A 27 -0.11 -2.69 6.36
CA VAL A 27 1.08 -1.93 6.76
C VAL A 27 0.70 -0.86 7.78
N GLY A 28 -0.37 -0.11 7.53
CA GLY A 28 -0.83 0.91 8.48
C GLY A 28 -1.25 0.34 9.83
N ARG A 29 -1.95 -0.81 9.86
CA ARG A 29 -2.23 -1.53 11.11
C ARG A 29 -0.95 -1.93 11.84
N GLY A 30 0.05 -2.43 11.11
CA GLY A 30 1.35 -2.80 11.69
C GLY A 30 2.07 -1.60 12.29
N VAL A 31 2.16 -0.49 11.55
CA VAL A 31 2.80 0.75 12.01
C VAL A 31 2.08 1.30 13.24
N ILE A 32 0.74 1.37 13.23
CA ILE A 32 -0.03 1.85 14.37
C ILE A 32 0.11 0.91 15.58
N ALA A 33 0.10 -0.41 15.38
CA ALA A 33 0.29 -1.36 16.47
C ALA A 33 1.67 -1.23 17.14
N ILE A 34 2.71 -0.85 16.38
CA ILE A 34 4.05 -0.59 16.92
C ILE A 34 4.09 0.73 17.68
N VAL A 35 3.50 1.80 17.12
CA VAL A 35 3.56 3.16 17.70
C VAL A 35 2.59 3.33 18.87
N SER A 36 1.40 2.76 18.78
CA SER A 36 0.35 2.82 19.80
C SER A 36 -0.39 1.48 19.93
N PRO A 37 0.18 0.50 20.65
CA PRO A 37 -0.36 -0.87 20.75
C PRO A 37 -1.73 -0.96 21.45
N ARG A 38 -2.16 0.10 22.15
CA ARG A 38 -3.47 0.15 22.82
C ARG A 38 -4.54 0.92 22.04
N SER A 39 -4.17 1.58 20.95
CA SER A 39 -5.14 2.24 20.09
C SER A 39 -5.92 1.21 19.30
N ARG A 40 -7.23 1.44 19.13
CA ARG A 40 -8.06 0.73 18.15
C ARG A 40 -8.25 1.66 16.96
N PRO A 41 -7.29 1.69 16.01
CA PRO A 41 -7.40 2.57 14.86
C PRO A 41 -8.57 2.14 13.99
N ASP A 42 -9.30 3.13 13.48
CA ASP A 42 -10.31 2.86 12.47
C ASP A 42 -9.64 2.41 11.17
N TYR A 43 -10.41 1.73 10.32
CA TYR A 43 -9.92 1.25 9.02
C TYR A 43 -9.32 2.39 8.19
N PHE A 44 -9.94 3.57 8.24
CA PHE A 44 -9.50 4.76 7.53
C PHE A 44 -8.13 5.25 8.01
N ASP A 45 -7.88 5.24 9.32
CA ASP A 45 -6.57 5.60 9.90
C ASP A 45 -5.49 4.63 9.43
N CYS A 46 -5.81 3.33 9.37
CA CYS A 46 -4.88 2.32 8.89
C CYS A 46 -4.53 2.53 7.41
N VAL A 47 -5.51 2.85 6.56
CA VAL A 47 -5.26 3.13 5.13
C VAL A 47 -4.39 4.38 4.97
N ILE A 48 -4.68 5.45 5.73
CA ILE A 48 -3.88 6.70 5.69
C ILE A 48 -2.44 6.44 6.12
N VAL A 49 -2.24 5.77 7.26
CA VAL A 49 -0.89 5.50 7.78
C VAL A 49 -0.11 4.60 6.83
N GLY A 50 -0.76 3.59 6.25
CA GLY A 50 -0.15 2.75 5.20
C GLY A 50 0.27 3.56 3.99
N LEU A 51 -0.57 4.49 3.54
CA LEU A 51 -0.30 5.35 2.39
C LEU A 51 0.87 6.31 2.65
N LEU A 52 0.92 6.92 3.83
CA LEU A 52 2.03 7.77 4.24
C LEU A 52 3.34 6.98 4.33
N PHE A 53 3.30 5.75 4.82
CA PHE A 53 4.47 4.88 4.88
C PHE A 53 5.04 4.59 3.49
N TRP A 54 4.18 4.15 2.56
CA TRP A 54 4.59 3.85 1.19
C TRP A 54 5.10 5.09 0.44
N LEU A 55 4.44 6.24 0.61
CA LEU A 55 4.86 7.49 0.00
C LEU A 55 6.24 7.91 0.50
N THR A 56 6.48 7.79 1.82
CA THR A 56 7.80 8.06 2.42
C THR A 56 8.87 7.12 1.87
N LEU A 57 8.54 5.83 1.72
CA LEU A 57 9.46 4.84 1.17
C LEU A 57 9.83 5.13 -0.28
N ILE A 58 8.88 5.54 -1.12
CA ILE A 58 9.14 5.95 -2.51
C ILE A 58 10.06 7.17 -2.57
N VAL A 59 9.79 8.19 -1.74
CA VAL A 59 10.62 9.41 -1.68
C VAL A 59 12.03 9.08 -1.20
N ALA A 60 12.16 8.26 -0.15
CA ALA A 60 13.45 7.82 0.36
C ALA A 60 14.24 7.00 -0.66
N LEU A 61 13.58 6.09 -1.38
CA LEU A 61 14.20 5.30 -2.45
C LEU A 61 14.63 6.18 -3.61
N GLY A 62 13.78 7.11 -4.03
CA GLY A 62 14.09 8.08 -5.10
C GLY A 62 15.28 8.97 -4.74
N TRP A 63 15.34 9.46 -3.49
CA TRP A 63 16.48 10.21 -2.99
C TRP A 63 17.76 9.37 -2.92
N TRP A 64 17.66 8.11 -2.51
CA TRP A 64 18.81 7.21 -2.49
C TRP A 64 19.33 6.94 -3.91
N LEU A 65 18.43 6.69 -4.86
CA LEU A 65 18.75 6.52 -6.28
C LEU A 65 19.39 7.76 -6.93
N THR A 66 19.00 8.97 -6.53
CA THR A 66 19.65 10.20 -7.04
C THR A 66 21.01 10.46 -6.41
N ARG A 67 21.36 9.74 -5.35
CA ARG A 67 22.66 9.83 -4.66
C ARG A 67 23.55 8.58 -4.83
N ALA A 68 23.04 7.53 -5.45
CA ALA A 68 23.78 6.33 -5.84
C ALA A 68 24.45 6.53 -7.20
#